data_AF-A0A836WJB5-F1
#
_entry.id   AF-A0A836WJB5-F1
#
_cell.length_a   1.000
_cell.length_b   1.000
_cell.length_c   1.000
_cell.angle_alpha   90.00
_cell.angle_beta   90.00
_cell.angle_gamma   90.00
#
_symmetry.space_group_name_H-M   'P 1'
#
loop_
_entity.id
_entity.type
_entity.pdbx_description
1 polymer ?
#
loop_
_entity_poly.entity_id
_entity_poly.type
_entity_poly.pdbx_seq_one_letter_code
_entity_poly.pdbx_strand_id
1 'polypeptide(L)'
;MAIWWLATSKKEGHCSYNELKYRKILAQGWPALGDLSALLPVKDDVKDEVKFRKIINELEDYVYKGWKGPRDPGRIILNLLKFRENDLVLCTEGVSVKGIAKLGADPKYRYDNGAGLYEYAQTIYPVTEWKDWNVGLAGPPPSPKAMGPVGINRYGGNESDILAAWGKLI
;
A
#
# COMPACT_ATOMS: atom_id res chain seq x y z
N MET A 1 15.98 -0.37 3.57
CA MET A 1 14.80 -0.92 4.27
C MET A 1 14.04 0.23 4.88
N ALA A 2 12.74 0.22 4.67
CA ALA A 2 11.84 1.31 4.99
C ALA A 2 10.53 0.71 5.54
N ILE A 3 9.87 1.43 6.45
CA ILE A 3 8.59 0.99 7.02
C ILE A 3 7.43 1.82 6.47
N TRP A 4 6.36 1.15 6.06
CA TRP A 4 5.22 1.79 5.40
C TRP A 4 3.91 1.43 6.11
N TRP A 5 2.96 2.35 6.04
CA TRP A 5 1.55 2.08 6.26
C TRP A 5 0.88 1.69 4.95
N LEU A 6 0.01 0.68 5.02
CA LEU A 6 -0.92 0.30 3.96
C LEU A 6 -2.34 0.24 4.55
N ALA A 7 -3.16 1.23 4.22
CA ALA A 7 -4.56 1.24 4.61
C ALA A 7 -5.38 0.32 3.69
N THR A 8 -6.22 -0.52 4.30
CA THR A 8 -7.16 -1.44 3.65
C THR A 8 -8.56 -1.31 4.26
N SER A 9 -9.57 -1.89 3.62
CA SER A 9 -10.96 -1.81 4.07
C SER A 9 -11.74 -3.06 3.66
N LYS A 10 -12.58 -3.57 4.57
CA LYS A 10 -13.52 -4.67 4.27
C LYS A 10 -14.82 -4.21 3.59
N LYS A 11 -15.02 -2.89 3.44
CA LYS A 11 -16.25 -2.32 2.87
C LYS A 11 -16.10 -2.10 1.36
N GLU A 12 -17.21 -2.16 0.65
CA GLU A 12 -17.40 -1.54 -0.68
C GLU A 12 -16.30 -1.86 -1.71
N GLY A 13 -16.11 -3.15 -2.06
CA GLY A 13 -15.20 -3.55 -3.16
C GLY A 13 -13.71 -3.31 -2.90
N HIS A 14 -13.34 -2.79 -1.73
CA HIS A 14 -11.96 -2.57 -1.32
C HIS A 14 -11.27 -3.86 -0.86
N CYS A 15 -9.94 -3.89 -0.93
CA CYS A 15 -9.17 -5.04 -0.49
C CYS A 15 -9.17 -5.15 1.03
N SER A 16 -9.36 -6.37 1.54
CA SER A 16 -9.15 -6.68 2.96
C SER A 16 -7.71 -7.12 3.24
N TYR A 17 -7.28 -7.01 4.49
CA TYR A 17 -5.99 -7.56 4.94
C TYR A 17 -5.86 -9.06 4.60
N ASN A 18 -6.91 -9.83 4.88
CA ASN A 18 -6.91 -11.28 4.67
C ASN A 18 -6.73 -11.64 3.19
N GLU A 19 -7.28 -10.84 2.29
CA GLU A 19 -7.18 -11.06 0.85
C GLU A 19 -5.76 -10.77 0.34
N LEU A 20 -5.15 -9.66 0.76
CA LEU A 20 -3.74 -9.37 0.47
C LEU A 20 -2.81 -10.46 1.00
N LYS A 21 -3.07 -10.91 2.23
CA LYS A 21 -2.33 -12.00 2.88
C LYS A 21 -2.43 -13.29 2.07
N TYR A 22 -3.64 -13.70 1.73
CA TYR A 22 -3.88 -14.93 0.95
C TYR A 22 -3.20 -14.87 -0.42
N ARG A 23 -3.28 -13.73 -1.11
CA ARG A 23 -2.70 -13.53 -2.44
C ARG A 23 -1.18 -13.27 -2.43
N LYS A 24 -0.58 -13.03 -1.25
CA LYS A 24 0.84 -12.66 -1.08
C LYS A 24 1.26 -11.45 -1.91
N ILE A 25 0.42 -10.41 -1.89
CA ILE A 25 0.66 -9.15 -2.60
C ILE A 25 0.48 -7.96 -1.65
N LEU A 26 0.97 -6.81 -2.07
CA LEU A 26 0.53 -5.51 -1.57
C LEU A 26 -0.27 -4.85 -2.68
N ALA A 27 -1.41 -4.28 -2.34
CA ALA A 27 -2.23 -3.63 -3.34
C ALA A 27 -2.98 -2.45 -2.76
N GLN A 28 -3.23 -1.49 -3.64
CA GLN A 28 -4.07 -0.33 -3.41
C GLN A 28 -4.62 0.04 -4.77
N GLY A 29 -5.78 0.69 -4.87
CA GLY A 29 -6.14 1.05 -6.22
C GLY A 29 -7.32 1.95 -6.51
N TRP A 30 -7.31 2.24 -7.80
CA TRP A 30 -8.25 3.01 -8.59
C TRP A 30 -8.32 2.30 -9.94
N PRO A 31 -9.17 1.25 -10.07
CA PRO A 31 -9.16 0.36 -11.22
C PRO A 31 -9.42 1.11 -12.54
N ALA A 32 -10.21 2.18 -12.52
CA ALA A 32 -10.53 2.96 -13.71
C ALA A 32 -9.32 3.73 -14.28
N LEU A 33 -8.23 3.90 -13.51
CA LEU A 33 -6.96 4.45 -14.04
C LEU A 33 -6.27 3.50 -15.02
N GLY A 34 -6.65 2.21 -15.04
CA GLY A 34 -6.05 1.21 -15.91
C GLY A 34 -4.63 0.79 -15.48
N ASP A 35 -3.97 0.08 -16.41
CA ASP A 35 -2.60 -0.39 -16.24
C ASP A 35 -1.61 0.77 -16.41
N LEU A 36 -0.83 1.02 -15.37
CA LEU A 36 0.14 2.12 -15.32
C LEU A 36 1.55 1.69 -15.72
N SER A 37 1.75 0.46 -16.22
CA SER A 37 3.06 -0.08 -16.58
C SER A 37 3.83 0.81 -17.56
N ALA A 38 3.13 1.50 -18.46
CA ALA A 38 3.73 2.43 -19.43
C ALA A 38 4.37 3.68 -18.79
N LEU A 39 4.02 3.99 -17.53
CA LEU A 39 4.59 5.11 -16.77
C LEU A 39 5.81 4.69 -15.93
N LEU A 40 6.23 3.42 -16.00
CA LEU A 40 7.31 2.86 -15.20
C LEU A 40 8.60 2.66 -16.01
N PRO A 41 9.77 2.70 -15.36
CA PRO A 41 9.99 3.03 -13.95
C PRO A 41 9.88 4.54 -13.68
N VAL A 42 9.36 4.92 -12.51
CA VAL A 42 9.49 6.29 -12.00
C VAL A 42 10.87 6.40 -11.37
N LYS A 43 11.72 7.28 -11.91
CA LYS A 43 13.05 7.53 -11.35
C LYS A 43 12.92 8.24 -10.00
N ASP A 44 13.90 8.03 -9.14
CA ASP A 44 14.02 8.70 -7.84
C ASP A 44 14.54 10.14 -8.02
N ASP A 45 13.80 10.92 -8.81
CA ASP A 45 14.05 12.34 -9.10
C ASP A 45 12.75 13.13 -8.87
N VAL A 46 12.86 14.26 -8.19
CA VAL A 46 11.70 15.08 -7.81
C VAL A 46 10.87 15.51 -9.02
N LYS A 47 11.48 15.81 -10.17
CA LYS A 47 10.75 16.24 -11.37
C LYS A 47 9.96 15.07 -11.97
N ASP A 48 10.54 13.88 -11.97
CA ASP A 48 9.87 12.67 -12.46
C ASP A 48 8.70 12.28 -11.56
N GLU A 49 8.85 12.39 -10.23
CA GLU A 49 7.75 12.16 -9.28
C GLU A 49 6.61 13.17 -9.45
N VAL A 50 6.94 14.45 -9.61
CA VAL A 50 5.94 15.51 -9.84
C VAL A 50 5.21 15.26 -11.17
N LYS A 51 5.95 14.90 -12.22
CA LYS A 51 5.36 14.56 -13.52
C LYS A 51 4.44 13.34 -13.41
N PHE A 52 4.87 12.28 -12.74
CA PHE A 52 4.06 11.09 -12.52
C PHE A 52 2.76 11.44 -11.80
N ARG A 53 2.83 12.15 -10.67
CA ARG A 53 1.63 12.57 -9.92
C ARG A 53 0.68 13.42 -10.76
N LYS A 54 1.22 14.33 -11.57
CA LYS A 54 0.40 15.15 -12.49
C LYS A 54 -0.38 14.29 -13.48
N ILE A 55 0.29 13.32 -14.14
CA ILE A 55 -0.37 12.39 -15.09
C ILE A 55 -1.47 11.59 -14.40
N ILE A 56 -1.21 11.05 -13.21
CA ILE A 56 -2.21 10.28 -12.46
C ILE A 56 -3.42 11.15 -12.08
N ASN A 57 -3.20 12.38 -11.62
CA ASN A 57 -4.29 13.27 -11.26
C ASN A 57 -5.13 13.68 -12.48
N GLU A 58 -4.51 13.93 -13.64
CA GLU A 58 -5.23 14.20 -14.89
C GLU A 58 -6.06 13.00 -15.35
N LEU A 59 -5.52 11.78 -15.22
CA LEU A 59 -6.26 10.55 -15.51
C LEU A 59 -7.42 10.34 -14.54
N GLU A 60 -7.20 10.58 -13.24
CA GLU A 60 -8.23 10.51 -12.21
C GLU A 60 -9.40 11.45 -12.53
N ASP A 61 -9.11 12.72 -12.81
CA ASP A 61 -10.12 13.72 -13.14
C ASP A 61 -10.97 13.29 -14.34
N TYR A 62 -10.33 12.68 -15.34
CA TYR A 62 -10.99 12.16 -16.53
C TYR A 62 -11.87 10.94 -16.25
N VAL A 63 -11.33 9.89 -15.61
CA VAL A 63 -12.04 8.60 -15.46
C VAL A 63 -13.03 8.59 -14.30
N TYR A 64 -12.80 9.39 -13.26
CA TYR A 64 -13.68 9.54 -12.10
C TYR A 64 -14.51 10.83 -12.13
N LYS A 65 -14.55 11.54 -13.27
CA LYS A 65 -15.43 12.70 -13.55
C LYS A 65 -15.35 13.81 -12.50
N GLY A 66 -14.13 14.23 -12.15
CA GLY A 66 -13.90 15.30 -11.19
C GLY A 66 -14.25 14.95 -9.75
N TRP A 67 -13.98 13.71 -9.34
CA TRP A 67 -14.08 13.27 -7.95
C TRP A 67 -13.28 14.19 -7.03
N LYS A 68 -13.89 14.65 -5.93
CA LYS A 68 -13.30 15.60 -4.96
C LYS A 68 -13.05 14.98 -3.59
N GLY A 69 -12.73 13.68 -3.56
CA GLY A 69 -12.45 13.04 -2.29
C GLY A 69 -11.10 13.47 -1.71
N PRO A 70 -10.88 13.26 -0.41
CA PRO A 70 -9.66 13.71 0.26
C PRO A 70 -8.43 12.83 -0.04
N ARG A 71 -8.54 11.81 -0.90
CA ARG A 71 -7.42 10.89 -1.18
C ARG A 71 -6.65 11.40 -2.41
N ASP A 72 -5.34 11.21 -2.40
CA ASP A 72 -4.42 11.63 -3.47
C ASP A 72 -3.88 10.36 -4.14
N PRO A 73 -4.56 9.82 -5.19
CA PRO A 73 -4.13 8.59 -5.85
C PRO A 73 -2.73 8.72 -6.45
N GLY A 74 -2.39 9.87 -7.01
CA GLY A 74 -1.05 10.13 -7.54
C GLY A 74 0.03 9.87 -6.49
N ARG A 75 -0.14 10.42 -5.29
CA ARG A 75 0.79 10.18 -4.16
C ARG A 75 0.74 8.73 -3.66
N ILE A 76 -0.45 8.14 -3.56
CA ILE A 76 -0.61 6.80 -2.99
C ILE A 76 0.00 5.74 -3.92
N ILE A 77 -0.25 5.85 -5.22
CA ILE A 77 0.33 4.97 -6.24
C ILE A 77 1.84 5.20 -6.34
N LEU A 78 2.29 6.46 -6.30
CA LEU A 78 3.73 6.74 -6.25
C LEU A 78 4.40 6.05 -5.04
N ASN A 79 3.77 6.10 -3.86
CA ASN A 79 4.29 5.42 -2.67
C ASN A 79 4.27 3.89 -2.82
N LEU A 80 3.26 3.31 -3.46
CA LEU A 80 3.22 1.88 -3.79
C LEU A 80 4.44 1.47 -4.63
N LEU A 81 4.80 2.27 -5.62
CA LEU A 81 5.93 2.04 -6.53
C LEU A 81 7.31 2.29 -5.88
N LYS A 82 7.34 2.93 -4.70
CA LYS A 82 8.55 3.16 -3.92
C LYS A 82 8.94 1.99 -3.03
N PHE A 83 8.12 0.96 -2.91
CA PHE A 83 8.49 -0.24 -2.17
C PHE A 83 9.77 -0.86 -2.75
N ARG A 84 10.65 -1.29 -1.84
CA ARG A 84 11.92 -1.94 -2.17
C ARG A 84 12.03 -3.26 -1.43
N GLU A 85 12.99 -4.07 -1.86
CA GLU A 85 13.34 -5.31 -1.18
C GLU A 85 13.58 -5.07 0.32
N ASN A 86 13.12 -6.01 1.15
CA ASN A 86 13.22 -5.99 2.61
C ASN A 86 12.42 -4.90 3.33
N ASP A 87 11.69 -4.02 2.63
CA ASP A 87 10.77 -3.09 3.29
C ASP A 87 9.69 -3.84 4.08
N LEU A 88 9.26 -3.23 5.18
CA LEU A 88 8.16 -3.71 6.02
C LEU A 88 6.91 -2.87 5.79
N VAL A 89 5.76 -3.52 5.71
CA VAL A 89 4.49 -2.85 5.45
C VAL A 89 3.47 -3.23 6.51
N LEU A 90 3.14 -2.26 7.35
CA LEU A 90 2.09 -2.34 8.37
C LEU A 90 0.73 -2.16 7.69
N CYS A 91 -0.06 -3.22 7.66
CA CYS A 91 -1.39 -3.18 7.08
C CYS A 91 -2.44 -2.87 8.13
N THR A 92 -3.31 -1.91 7.84
CA THR A 92 -4.42 -1.51 8.72
C THR A 92 -5.76 -1.75 8.06
N GLU A 93 -6.77 -2.12 8.85
CA GLU A 93 -8.18 -2.02 8.46
C GLU A 93 -8.84 -0.96 9.34
N GLY A 94 -9.16 0.19 8.75
CA GLY A 94 -9.49 1.39 9.52
C GLY A 94 -8.30 1.81 10.41
N VAL A 95 -8.53 1.92 11.72
CA VAL A 95 -7.52 2.29 12.72
C VAL A 95 -6.78 1.10 13.33
N SER A 96 -7.19 -0.14 13.02
CA SER A 96 -6.58 -1.33 13.62
C SER A 96 -5.48 -1.87 12.71
N VAL A 97 -4.27 -2.01 13.24
CA VAL A 97 -3.20 -2.79 12.60
C VAL A 97 -3.59 -4.26 12.62
N LYS A 98 -3.53 -4.91 11.45
CA LYS A 98 -3.88 -6.32 11.27
C LYS A 98 -2.67 -7.21 11.14
N GLY A 99 -1.61 -6.72 10.51
CA GLY A 99 -0.38 -7.47 10.37
C GLY A 99 0.71 -6.69 9.67
N ILE A 100 1.84 -7.36 9.49
CA ILE A 100 3.03 -6.82 8.85
C ILE A 100 3.38 -7.72 7.66
N ALA A 101 3.72 -7.13 6.53
CA ALA A 101 4.31 -7.82 5.40
C ALA A 101 5.79 -7.47 5.27
N LYS A 102 6.57 -8.39 4.71
CA LYS A 102 7.92 -8.12 4.21
C LYS A 102 7.97 -8.30 2.70
N LEU A 103 8.52 -7.31 2.00
CA LEU A 103 8.76 -7.43 0.55
C LEU A 103 9.93 -8.35 0.25
N GLY A 104 9.77 -9.15 -0.81
CA GLY A 104 10.82 -10.03 -1.33
C GLY A 104 11.84 -9.32 -2.21
N ALA A 105 12.75 -10.11 -2.76
CA ALA A 105 13.71 -9.65 -3.75
C ALA A 105 12.98 -9.19 -5.02
N ASP A 106 13.42 -8.05 -5.56
CA ASP A 106 12.92 -7.46 -6.82
C ASP A 106 11.39 -7.30 -6.88
N PRO A 107 10.78 -6.43 -6.05
CA PRO A 107 9.34 -6.17 -6.12
C PRO A 107 8.93 -5.55 -7.45
N LYS A 108 7.94 -6.16 -8.10
CA LYS A 108 7.39 -5.83 -9.41
C LYS A 108 5.97 -5.30 -9.29
N TYR A 109 5.69 -4.31 -10.14
CA TYR A 109 4.34 -3.86 -10.38
C TYR A 109 3.58 -4.84 -11.27
N ARG A 110 2.28 -4.96 -11.00
CA ARG A 110 1.31 -5.58 -11.91
C ARG A 110 -0.03 -4.88 -11.77
N TYR A 111 -0.71 -4.71 -12.88
CA TYR A 111 -2.13 -4.38 -12.88
C TYR A 111 -2.97 -5.66 -12.77
N ASP A 112 -3.78 -5.76 -11.73
CA ASP A 112 -4.63 -6.92 -11.44
C ASP A 112 -6.00 -6.46 -10.93
N ASN A 113 -6.88 -6.15 -11.87
CA ASN A 113 -8.26 -5.73 -11.59
C ASN A 113 -9.22 -6.93 -11.39
N GLY A 114 -8.73 -8.18 -11.40
CA GLY A 114 -9.58 -9.36 -11.23
C GLY A 114 -10.82 -9.38 -12.13
N ALA A 115 -10.69 -9.01 -13.41
CA ALA A 115 -11.82 -8.84 -14.34
C ALA A 115 -12.90 -7.82 -13.89
N GLY A 116 -12.50 -6.77 -13.17
CA GLY A 116 -13.39 -5.72 -12.68
C GLY A 116 -13.98 -6.01 -11.29
N LEU A 117 -13.50 -7.06 -10.61
CA LEU A 117 -14.00 -7.45 -9.28
C LEU A 117 -13.32 -6.68 -8.14
N TYR A 118 -12.23 -5.97 -8.40
CA TYR A 118 -11.37 -5.41 -7.35
C TYR A 118 -11.13 -3.91 -7.51
N GLU A 119 -11.39 -3.15 -6.45
CA GLU A 119 -11.01 -1.73 -6.38
C GLU A 119 -9.50 -1.51 -6.10
N TYR A 120 -8.71 -2.58 -5.99
CA TYR A 120 -7.29 -2.51 -5.61
C TYR A 120 -6.34 -2.94 -6.74
N ALA A 121 -6.64 -2.52 -7.96
CA ALA A 121 -6.02 -3.06 -9.16
C ALA A 121 -4.50 -2.79 -9.31
N GLN A 122 -3.91 -1.84 -8.58
CA GLN A 122 -2.47 -1.59 -8.63
C GLN A 122 -1.76 -2.44 -7.56
N THR A 123 -0.93 -3.38 -8.00
CA THR A 123 -0.35 -4.42 -7.12
C THR A 123 1.18 -4.46 -7.17
N ILE A 124 1.80 -4.86 -6.07
CA ILE A 124 3.23 -5.12 -5.90
C ILE A 124 3.42 -6.54 -5.36
N TYR A 125 4.36 -7.27 -5.96
CA TYR A 125 4.74 -8.65 -5.61
C TYR A 125 6.24 -8.86 -5.92
N PRO A 126 6.94 -9.83 -5.31
CA PRO A 126 6.47 -10.76 -4.30
C PRO A 126 6.49 -10.16 -2.90
N VAL A 127 5.48 -10.50 -2.10
CA VAL A 127 5.57 -10.45 -0.63
C VAL A 127 6.12 -11.78 -0.15
N THR A 128 7.24 -11.76 0.58
CA THR A 128 7.85 -12.99 1.09
C THR A 128 7.04 -13.59 2.23
N GLU A 129 6.51 -12.73 3.09
CA GLU A 129 5.84 -13.17 4.30
C GLU A 129 4.84 -12.13 4.80
N TRP A 130 3.71 -12.63 5.31
CA TRP A 130 2.70 -11.87 6.04
C TRP A 130 2.56 -12.48 7.43
N LYS A 131 2.75 -11.65 8.46
CA LYS A 131 2.58 -12.03 9.86
C LYS A 131 1.39 -11.30 10.46
N ASP A 132 0.50 -12.02 11.12
CA ASP A 132 -0.62 -11.41 11.83
C ASP A 132 -0.10 -10.63 13.03
N TRP A 133 -0.68 -9.46 13.31
CA TRP A 133 -0.31 -8.74 14.52
C TRP A 133 -0.89 -9.46 15.74
N ASN A 134 -0.02 -9.95 16.61
CA ASN A 134 -0.39 -10.60 17.85
C ASN A 134 0.08 -9.76 19.04
N VAL A 135 -0.88 -9.24 19.82
CA VAL A 135 -0.60 -8.37 20.98
C VAL A 135 0.15 -9.11 22.09
N GLY A 136 -0.11 -10.42 22.27
CA GLY A 136 0.59 -11.23 23.27
C GLY A 136 2.07 -11.45 22.96
N LEU A 137 2.47 -11.37 21.68
CA LEU A 137 3.85 -11.57 21.25
C LEU A 137 4.59 -10.23 21.05
N ALA A 138 3.97 -9.31 20.33
CA ALA A 138 4.60 -8.05 19.92
C ALA A 138 4.24 -6.85 20.80
N GLY A 139 3.28 -7.01 21.73
CA GLY A 139 2.68 -5.89 22.44
C GLY A 139 1.64 -5.13 21.60
N PRO A 140 1.12 -4.00 22.12
CA PRO A 140 0.12 -3.21 21.40
C PRO A 140 0.71 -2.69 20.09
N PRO A 141 -0.07 -2.72 18.98
CA PRO A 141 0.41 -2.17 17.73
C PRO A 141 0.58 -0.65 17.81
N PRO A 142 1.44 -0.07 16.95
CA PRO A 142 1.47 1.38 16.77
C PRO A 142 0.06 1.89 16.43
N SER A 143 -0.38 2.92 17.15
CA SER A 143 -1.66 3.56 16.86
C SER A 143 -1.49 4.46 15.63
N PRO A 144 -2.26 4.25 14.55
CA PRO A 144 -2.33 5.24 13.50
C PRO A 144 -3.00 6.52 14.03
N LYS A 145 -2.86 7.63 13.30
CA LYS A 145 -3.62 8.86 13.62
C LYS A 145 -5.13 8.55 13.71
N ALA A 146 -5.90 9.38 14.40
CA ALA A 146 -7.32 9.12 14.72
C ALA A 146 -8.21 8.65 13.55
N MET A 147 -7.88 9.01 12.31
CA MET A 147 -8.61 8.62 11.09
C MET A 147 -8.01 7.43 10.33
N GLY A 148 -6.96 6.78 10.86
CA GLY A 148 -6.16 5.80 10.15
C GLY A 148 -5.16 6.44 9.16
N PRO A 149 -4.26 5.66 8.54
CA PRO A 149 -3.45 6.14 7.43
C PRO A 149 -4.32 6.30 6.16
N VAL A 150 -4.00 7.31 5.33
CA VAL A 150 -4.70 7.52 4.05
C VAL A 150 -3.93 6.81 2.93
N GLY A 151 -4.41 5.64 2.54
CA GLY A 151 -3.76 4.80 1.53
C GLY A 151 -2.37 4.34 1.98
N ILE A 152 -1.34 4.63 1.18
CA ILE A 152 0.05 4.24 1.47
C ILE A 152 0.86 5.46 1.92
N ASN A 153 1.57 5.33 3.05
CA ASN A 153 2.39 6.39 3.64
C ASN A 153 3.64 5.84 4.30
N ARG A 154 4.69 6.66 4.42
CA ARG A 154 5.82 6.33 5.29
C ARG A 154 5.35 6.19 6.75
N TYR A 155 5.84 5.18 7.44
CA TYR A 155 5.73 5.10 8.90
C TYR A 155 6.66 6.16 9.51
N GLY A 156 6.11 7.02 10.36
CA GLY A 156 6.86 8.11 11.02
C GLY A 156 7.11 7.89 12.51
N GLY A 157 6.81 6.69 13.02
CA GLY A 157 7.04 6.33 14.42
C GLY A 157 8.41 5.68 14.64
N ASN A 158 8.58 5.01 15.76
CA ASN A 158 9.84 4.34 16.11
C ASN A 158 10.02 3.04 15.32
N GLU A 159 10.93 3.04 14.36
CA GLU A 159 11.19 1.87 13.50
C GLU A 159 11.69 0.65 14.27
N SER A 160 12.44 0.87 15.37
CA SER A 160 13.00 -0.21 16.19
C SER A 160 11.91 -1.09 16.81
N ASP A 161 10.78 -0.49 17.20
CA ASP A 161 9.66 -1.21 17.79
C ASP A 161 9.01 -2.14 16.77
N ILE A 162 8.94 -1.71 15.52
CA ILE A 162 8.36 -2.50 14.43
C ILE A 162 9.29 -3.65 14.03
N LEU A 163 10.60 -3.41 14.01
CA LEU A 163 11.59 -4.46 13.77
C LEU A 163 11.58 -5.51 14.88
N ALA A 164 11.48 -5.07 16.14
CA ALA A 164 11.33 -5.96 17.28
C ALA A 164 10.03 -6.78 17.21
N ALA A 165 8.91 -6.15 16.83
CA ALA A 165 7.65 -6.84 16.61
C ALA A 165 7.77 -7.89 15.49
N TRP A 166 8.35 -7.53 14.34
CA TRP A 166 8.56 -8.44 13.21
C TRP A 166 9.33 -9.72 13.59
N GLY A 167 10.34 -9.59 14.45
CA GLY A 167 11.13 -10.72 14.95
C GLY A 167 10.39 -11.65 15.91
N LYS A 168 9.28 -11.20 16.51
CA LYS A 168 8.48 -11.97 17.48
C LYS A 168 7.22 -12.58 16.87
N LEU A 169 6.66 -11.95 15.85
CA LEU A 169 5.46 -12.44 15.17
C LEU A 169 5.77 -13.70 14.36
N ILE A 170 4.74 -14.53 14.18
CA ILE A 170 4.78 -15.81 13.47
C ILE A 170 3.80 -15.76 12.29
#